data_AF-T1K703-F1
#
_entry.id   AF-T1K703-F1
#
_cell.length_a   1.000
_cell.length_b   1.000
_cell.length_c   1.000
_cell.angle_alpha   90.00
_cell.angle_beta   90.00
_cell.angle_gamma   90.00
#
_symmetry.space_group_name_H-M   'P 1'
#
loop_
_entity.id
_entity.type
_entity.pdbx_description
1 polymer ?
#
loop_
_entity_poly.entity_id
_entity_poly.type
_entity_poly.pdbx_seq_one_letter_code
_entity_poly.pdbx_strand_id
1 'polypeptide(L)'
;MPSKIHSVAGHQFKATLLTSPTFCSHCDGFIFGFGKQGYQCKGCVCVVHKRCHNAVKNQCKVGENDQDLLNEDQQDVGESHTFEVRTYLSPTFCNHCGSILTGLVHQGLKCKDCGVNVHRKCSKYFPVKCEHNA
;
A
#
# COMPACT_ATOMS: atom_id res chain seq x y z
N MET A 1 19.57 -20.63 1.93
CA MET A 1 18.71 -20.60 3.13
C MET A 1 17.43 -19.81 2.83
N PRO A 2 16.24 -20.34 3.16
CA PRO A 2 14.99 -19.60 2.96
C PRO A 2 15.00 -18.32 3.81
N SER A 3 14.61 -17.19 3.20
CA SER A 3 14.55 -15.92 3.93
C SER A 3 13.45 -15.98 5.01
N LYS A 4 13.79 -15.59 6.25
CA LYS A 4 12.88 -15.47 7.39
C LYS A 4 11.66 -14.60 7.01
N ILE A 5 10.47 -15.02 7.45
CA ILE A 5 9.22 -14.29 7.27
C ILE A 5 8.93 -13.52 8.57
N HIS A 6 8.52 -12.26 8.43
CA HIS A 6 8.12 -11.39 9.53
C HIS A 6 6.61 -11.17 9.45
N SER A 7 5.88 -11.58 10.48
CA SER A 7 4.43 -11.42 10.55
C SER A 7 4.06 -10.20 11.39
N VAL A 8 3.41 -9.20 10.80
CA VAL A 8 3.03 -7.93 11.46
C VAL A 8 1.68 -7.48 10.93
N ALA A 9 0.69 -7.20 11.79
CA ALA A 9 -0.65 -6.75 11.40
C ALA A 9 -1.30 -7.60 10.29
N GLY A 10 -1.14 -8.92 10.34
CA GLY A 10 -1.63 -9.85 9.30
C GLY A 10 -0.79 -9.90 8.01
N HIS A 11 0.19 -9.02 7.82
CA HIS A 11 1.14 -9.09 6.71
C HIS A 11 2.18 -10.17 6.94
N GLN A 12 2.60 -10.82 5.85
CA GLN A 12 3.73 -11.77 5.84
C GLN A 12 4.89 -11.18 5.04
N PHE A 13 5.73 -10.40 5.69
CA PHE A 13 6.85 -9.70 5.08
C PHE A 13 8.04 -10.64 4.82
N LYS A 14 8.48 -10.70 3.57
CA LYS A 14 9.69 -11.43 3.15
C LYS A 14 10.70 -10.45 2.56
N ALA A 15 11.98 -10.63 2.91
CA ALA A 15 13.08 -9.91 2.28
C ALA A 15 13.11 -10.17 0.76
N THR A 16 13.02 -9.10 -0.03
CA THR A 16 12.92 -9.15 -1.49
C THR A 16 13.90 -8.19 -2.16
N LEU A 17 14.25 -8.52 -3.41
CA LEU A 17 14.96 -7.61 -4.32
C LEU A 17 13.90 -6.80 -5.08
N LEU A 18 13.88 -5.50 -4.87
CA LEU A 18 13.04 -4.56 -5.61
C LEU A 18 13.81 -4.15 -6.87
N THR A 19 13.35 -4.59 -8.03
CA THR A 19 14.04 -4.37 -9.30
C THR A 19 13.69 -3.04 -9.97
N SER A 20 12.78 -2.27 -9.37
CA SER A 20 12.39 -0.94 -9.82
C SER A 20 12.48 0.07 -8.66
N PRO A 21 12.63 1.37 -8.96
CA PRO A 21 12.55 2.40 -7.94
C PRO A 21 11.25 2.28 -7.14
N THR A 22 11.37 2.01 -5.84
CA THR A 22 10.23 1.69 -4.97
C THR A 22 10.31 2.52 -3.69
N PHE A 23 9.18 3.06 -3.26
CA PHE A 23 9.03 3.83 -2.03
C PHE A 23 8.38 3.02 -0.93
N CYS A 24 8.70 3.33 0.32
CA CYS A 24 8.17 2.66 1.49
C CYS A 24 6.74 3.13 1.78
N SER A 25 5.79 2.21 1.84
CA SER A 25 4.37 2.49 2.12
C SER A 25 4.09 3.00 3.55
N HIS A 26 5.09 2.98 4.43
CA HIS A 26 4.96 3.47 5.80
C HIS A 26 5.48 4.88 6.01
N CYS A 27 6.56 5.27 5.33
CA CYS A 27 7.22 6.57 5.55
C CYS A 27 7.44 7.38 4.27
N ASP A 28 6.90 6.90 3.14
CA ASP A 28 7.04 7.48 1.80
C ASP A 28 8.49 7.78 1.37
N GLY A 29 9.46 7.12 2.00
CA GLY A 29 10.88 7.25 1.68
C GLY A 29 11.35 6.23 0.66
N PHE A 30 12.29 6.63 -0.21
CA PHE A 30 12.88 5.74 -1.22
C PHE A 30 13.58 4.53 -0.59
N ILE A 31 13.36 3.33 -1.13
CA ILE A 31 14.00 2.10 -0.68
C ILE A 31 15.22 1.82 -1.56
N PHE A 32 16.42 2.04 -1.02
CA PHE A 32 17.68 1.91 -1.71
C PHE A 32 18.66 0.98 -0.97
N GLY A 33 19.72 0.55 -1.66
CA GLY A 33 20.79 -0.30 -1.13
C GLY A 33 21.10 -1.50 -2.03
N PHE A 34 22.12 -2.28 -1.64
CA PHE A 34 22.56 -3.46 -2.38
C PHE A 34 21.82 -4.73 -1.96
N GLY A 35 21.51 -5.60 -2.93
CA GLY A 35 20.79 -6.84 -2.70
C GLY A 35 19.34 -6.61 -2.30
N LYS A 36 18.81 -7.42 -1.37
CA LYS A 36 17.43 -7.30 -0.90
C LYS A 36 17.28 -6.04 -0.03
N GLN A 37 16.80 -4.94 -0.60
CA GLN A 37 16.71 -3.63 0.05
C GLN A 37 15.49 -3.45 0.95
N GLY A 38 14.41 -4.19 0.70
CA GLY A 38 13.13 -4.01 1.37
C GLY A 38 12.41 -5.32 1.70
N TYR A 39 11.30 -5.17 2.41
CA TYR A 39 10.37 -6.23 2.71
C TYR A 39 9.09 -6.06 1.91
N GLN A 40 8.60 -7.16 1.36
CA GLN A 40 7.33 -7.19 0.63
C GLN A 40 6.41 -8.23 1.26
N CYS A 41 5.17 -7.83 1.51
CA CYS A 41 4.11 -8.74 1.95
C CYS A 41 3.81 -9.74 0.83
N LYS A 42 3.81 -11.04 1.14
CA LYS A 42 3.47 -12.10 0.17
C LYS A 42 2.02 -12.05 -0.32
N GLY A 43 1.12 -11.52 0.49
CA GLY A 43 -0.31 -11.47 0.18
C GLY A 43 -0.70 -10.23 -0.61
N CYS A 44 -0.76 -9.07 0.07
CA CYS A 44 -1.23 -7.83 -0.53
C CYS A 44 -0.17 -7.03 -1.31
N VAL A 45 1.08 -7.51 -1.39
CA VAL A 45 2.22 -6.82 -2.03
C VAL A 45 2.63 -5.46 -1.44
N CYS A 46 2.20 -5.12 -0.23
CA CYS A 46 2.71 -3.94 0.50
C CYS A 46 4.24 -4.01 0.65
N VAL A 47 4.93 -2.90 0.38
CA VAL A 47 6.40 -2.82 0.44
C VAL A 47 6.87 -1.76 1.44
N VAL A 48 7.80 -2.14 2.29
CA VAL A 48 8.36 -1.27 3.34
C VAL A 48 9.88 -1.45 3.47
N HIS A 49 10.57 -0.45 4.04
CA HIS A 49 11.96 -0.65 4.46
C HIS A 49 12.05 -1.77 5.50
N LYS A 50 13.21 -2.42 5.57
CA LYS A 50 13.52 -3.39 6.63
C LYS A 50 13.36 -2.81 8.03
N ARG A 51 13.59 -1.52 8.24
CA ARG A 51 13.39 -0.85 9.54
C ARG A 51 11.93 -0.50 9.85
N CYS A 52 11.09 -0.35 8.81
CA CYS A 52 9.72 0.13 8.94
C CYS A 52 8.69 -1.00 9.13
N HIS A 53 9.04 -2.25 8.85
CA HIS A 53 8.08 -3.37 8.85
C HIS A 53 7.35 -3.59 10.18
N ASN A 54 8.00 -3.33 11.31
CA ASN A 54 7.38 -3.47 12.64
C ASN A 54 6.48 -2.28 13.01
N ALA A 55 6.57 -1.16 12.28
CA ALA A 55 5.77 0.04 12.53
C ALA A 55 4.49 0.11 11.66
N VAL A 56 4.26 -0.90 10.81
CA VAL A 56 3.05 -0.99 9.99
C VAL A 56 1.86 -1.31 10.91
N LYS A 57 0.96 -0.34 11.08
CA LYS A 57 -0.25 -0.46 11.91
C LYS A 57 -1.45 -0.99 11.13
N ASN A 58 -1.48 -0.74 9.83
CA ASN A 58 -2.60 -1.11 8.97
C ASN A 58 -2.67 -2.62 8.76
N GLN A 59 -3.88 -3.18 8.83
CA GLN A 59 -4.09 -4.62 8.72
C GLN A 59 -4.03 -5.10 7.27
N CYS A 60 -3.42 -6.26 7.05
CA CYS A 60 -3.37 -6.88 5.73
C CYS A 60 -4.74 -7.40 5.31
N LYS A 61 -5.29 -6.82 4.24
CA LYS A 61 -6.59 -7.15 3.65
C LYS A 61 -6.56 -8.32 2.65
N VAL A 62 -5.55 -9.19 2.72
CA VAL A 62 -5.44 -10.33 1.78
C VAL A 62 -6.38 -11.45 2.20
N GLY A 63 -7.28 -11.88 1.31
CA GLY A 63 -8.20 -12.99 1.58
C GLY A 63 -9.45 -12.62 2.39
N GLU A 64 -9.74 -11.34 2.61
CA GLU A 64 -11.08 -10.91 3.04
C GLU A 64 -12.07 -11.17 1.88
N ASN A 65 -13.20 -11.83 2.17
CA ASN A 65 -14.25 -12.08 1.18
C ASN A 65 -15.08 -10.80 0.99
N ASP A 66 -15.65 -10.57 -0.20
CA ASP A 66 -16.54 -9.44 -0.49
C ASP A 66 -17.76 -9.35 0.47
N GLN A 67 -18.07 -10.43 1.21
CA GLN A 67 -19.14 -10.47 2.21
C GLN A 67 -18.78 -9.88 3.58
N ASP A 68 -17.50 -9.73 3.93
CA ASP A 68 -17.07 -9.10 5.19
C ASP A 68 -16.96 -7.56 5.06
N LEU A 69 -17.05 -7.03 3.84
CA LEU A 69 -17.17 -5.59 3.56
C LEU A 69 -18.60 -5.06 3.77
N LEU A 70 -19.58 -5.96 4.03
CA LEU A 70 -21.00 -5.65 4.15
C LEU A 70 -21.58 -6.04 5.52
N ASN A 71 -20.78 -6.53 6.46
CA ASN A 71 -21.17 -6.67 7.87
C ASN A 71 -20.76 -5.40 8.63
N GLU A 72 -21.27 -4.25 8.17
CA GLU A 72 -21.15 -2.95 8.81
C GLU A 72 -22.21 -2.77 9.91
N ASP A 73 -22.35 -3.74 10.82
CA ASP A 73 -23.13 -3.47 12.03
C ASP A 73 -22.19 -2.81 13.05
N GLN A 74 -22.20 -1.47 12.99
CA GLN A 74 -21.46 -0.50 13.79
C GLN A 74 -19.96 -0.34 13.43
N GLN A 75 -19.61 0.70 12.64
CA GLN A 75 -18.99 1.94 13.14
C GLN A 75 -18.32 2.79 12.03
N ASP A 76 -18.84 4.02 11.87
CA ASP A 76 -18.32 5.21 11.17
C ASP A 76 -18.36 5.28 9.62
N VAL A 77 -19.47 5.83 9.12
CA VAL A 77 -19.71 6.23 7.70
C VAL A 77 -18.96 7.54 7.33
N GLY A 78 -17.95 7.95 8.11
CA GLY A 78 -17.36 9.30 8.04
C GLY A 78 -15.93 9.40 7.50
N GLU A 79 -15.16 8.31 7.44
CA GLU A 79 -13.70 8.40 7.26
C GLU A 79 -13.14 7.53 6.13
N SER A 80 -13.93 7.16 5.11
CA SER A 80 -13.40 6.39 3.98
C SER A 80 -12.75 7.27 2.89
N HIS A 81 -11.73 6.77 2.20
CA HIS A 81 -11.09 7.50 1.10
C HIS A 81 -12.04 7.70 -0.10
N THR A 82 -12.22 8.94 -0.56
CA THR A 82 -12.91 9.22 -1.84
C THR A 82 -11.93 9.10 -3.02
N PHE A 83 -11.78 7.91 -3.60
CA PHE A 83 -10.86 7.67 -4.72
C PHE A 83 -11.42 8.09 -6.09
N GLU A 84 -10.63 8.86 -6.84
CA GLU A 84 -10.92 9.22 -8.23
C GLU A 84 -9.85 8.74 -9.20
N VAL A 85 -10.27 8.36 -10.40
CA VAL A 85 -9.34 8.08 -11.50
C VAL A 85 -8.56 9.34 -11.86
N ARG A 86 -7.23 9.22 -11.91
CA ARG A 86 -6.34 10.33 -12.24
C ARG A 86 -5.39 9.98 -13.38
N THR A 87 -5.21 10.92 -14.29
CA THR A 87 -4.07 10.95 -15.22
C THR A 87 -2.96 11.78 -14.61
N TYR A 88 -1.79 11.16 -14.40
CA TYR A 88 -0.60 11.81 -13.88
C TYR A 88 0.34 12.19 -15.04
N LEU A 89 0.83 13.43 -15.03
CA LEU A 89 1.78 13.94 -16.02
C LEU A 89 3.24 13.74 -15.57
N SER A 90 3.46 13.44 -14.29
CA SER A 90 4.76 13.13 -13.70
C SER A 90 4.78 11.72 -13.12
N PRO A 91 5.97 11.07 -13.04
CA PRO A 91 6.11 9.80 -12.35
C PRO A 91 5.54 9.90 -10.93
N THR A 92 4.50 9.11 -10.66
CA THR A 92 3.79 9.08 -9.38
C THR A 92 3.81 7.66 -8.85
N PHE A 93 4.01 7.48 -7.55
CA PHE A 93 4.15 6.17 -6.93
C PHE A 93 2.87 5.78 -6.19
N CYS A 94 2.60 4.48 -6.15
CA CYS A 94 1.53 3.91 -5.37
C CYS A 94 1.92 3.85 -3.89
N ASN A 95 1.16 4.49 -3.01
CA ASN A 95 1.37 4.47 -1.56
C ASN A 95 1.12 3.07 -0.93
N HIS A 96 0.61 2.10 -1.69
CA HIS A 96 0.42 0.72 -1.21
C HIS A 96 1.60 -0.20 -1.53
N CYS A 97 1.98 -0.31 -2.80
CA CYS A 97 3.03 -1.24 -3.25
C CYS A 97 4.38 -0.55 -3.50
N GLY A 98 4.43 0.77 -3.41
CA GLY A 98 5.63 1.59 -3.56
C GLY A 98 6.10 1.78 -5.01
N SER A 99 5.51 1.08 -5.98
CA SER A 99 5.93 1.15 -7.40
C SER A 99 5.23 2.28 -8.17
N ILE A 100 5.80 2.66 -9.31
CA ILE A 100 5.26 3.68 -10.21
C ILE A 100 3.86 3.30 -10.71
N LEU A 101 2.97 4.28 -10.79
CA LEU A 101 1.71 4.22 -11.52
C LEU A 101 2.01 4.27 -13.02
N THR A 102 2.03 3.11 -13.67
CA THR A 102 2.45 2.97 -15.07
C THR A 102 1.31 3.23 -16.05
N GLY A 103 1.61 3.85 -17.19
CA GLY A 103 0.67 4.10 -18.31
C GLY A 103 0.67 5.56 -18.78
N LEU A 104 -0.01 5.84 -19.90
CA LEU A 104 -0.11 7.21 -20.45
C LEU A 104 -1.30 8.01 -19.90
N VAL A 105 -2.40 7.34 -19.58
CA VAL A 105 -3.62 7.95 -19.02
C VAL A 105 -4.20 7.05 -17.93
N HIS A 106 -4.92 7.66 -16.98
CA HIS A 106 -5.69 6.95 -15.96
C HIS A 106 -4.89 5.88 -15.18
N GLN A 107 -3.61 6.16 -14.90
CA GLN A 107 -2.62 5.21 -14.36
C GLN A 107 -2.98 4.70 -12.95
N GLY A 108 -3.77 5.48 -12.21
CA GLY A 108 -4.17 5.12 -10.85
C GLY A 108 -5.34 5.93 -10.33
N LEU A 109 -5.54 5.80 -9.03
CA LEU A 109 -6.53 6.49 -8.25
C LEU A 109 -5.85 7.50 -7.33
N LYS A 110 -6.49 8.63 -7.09
CA LYS A 110 -6.10 9.63 -6.08
C LYS A 110 -7.25 9.84 -5.12
N CYS A 111 -7.00 9.80 -3.81
CA CYS A 111 -8.00 10.24 -2.84
C CYS A 111 -8.15 11.76 -2.93
N LYS A 112 -9.38 12.26 -3.06
CA LYS A 112 -9.66 13.70 -3.11
C LYS A 112 -9.31 14.40 -1.80
N ASP A 113 -9.41 13.65 -0.69
CA ASP A 113 -9.42 14.22 0.64
C ASP A 113 -8.01 14.29 1.25
N CYS A 114 -7.24 13.19 1.19
CA CYS A 114 -5.86 13.16 1.72
C CYS A 114 -4.76 13.12 0.63
N GLY A 115 -5.13 12.97 -0.64
CA GLY A 115 -4.19 13.02 -1.76
C GLY A 115 -3.35 11.76 -2.00
N VAL A 116 -3.56 10.68 -1.23
CA VAL A 116 -2.86 9.39 -1.46
C VAL A 116 -3.16 8.85 -2.85
N ASN A 117 -2.15 8.21 -3.46
CA ASN A 117 -2.21 7.69 -4.81
C ASN A 117 -2.03 6.17 -4.78
N VAL A 118 -2.91 5.42 -5.44
CA VAL A 118 -2.84 3.96 -5.47
C VAL A 118 -3.11 3.41 -6.87
N HIS A 119 -2.56 2.25 -7.21
CA HIS A 119 -3.03 1.52 -8.39
C HIS A 119 -4.48 1.10 -8.18
N ARG A 120 -5.24 0.96 -9.28
CA ARG A 120 -6.62 0.42 -9.23
C ARG A 120 -6.70 -0.89 -8.45
N LYS A 121 -5.81 -1.84 -8.74
CA LYS A 121 -5.73 -3.14 -8.06
C LYS A 121 -5.27 -3.07 -6.60
N CYS A 122 -4.59 -1.99 -6.21
CA CYS A 122 -4.08 -1.80 -4.86
C CYS A 122 -5.11 -1.14 -3.95
N SER A 123 -6.10 -0.43 -4.50
CA SER A 123 -7.16 0.23 -3.71
C SER A 123 -7.83 -0.70 -2.71
N LYS A 124 -8.24 -1.89 -3.13
CA LYS A 124 -8.87 -2.90 -2.26
C LYS A 124 -8.00 -3.43 -1.11
N TYR A 125 -6.69 -3.20 -1.16
CA TYR A 125 -5.76 -3.60 -0.11
C TYR A 125 -5.27 -2.42 0.73
N PHE A 126 -5.64 -1.20 0.33
CA PHE A 126 -5.28 0.01 1.03
C PHE A 126 -6.23 0.20 2.24
N PRO A 127 -5.78 0.81 3.33
CA PRO A 127 -6.64 1.08 4.48
C PRO A 127 -7.91 1.82 4.08
N VAL A 128 -9.03 1.47 4.71
CA VAL A 128 -10.31 2.17 4.50
C VAL A 128 -10.26 3.56 5.12
N LYS A 129 -9.72 3.66 6.34
CA LYS A 129 -9.63 4.90 7.11
C LYS A 129 -8.71 5.92 6.43
N CYS A 130 -9.28 7.08 6.11
CA CYS A 130 -8.67 8.23 5.51
C CYS A 130 -8.21 9.21 6.60
N GLU A 131 -6.90 9.45 6.67
CA GLU A 131 -6.33 10.50 7.50
C GLU A 131 -6.27 11.79 6.69
N HIS A 132 -7.28 12.66 6.90
CA HIS A 132 -7.32 14.00 6.33
C HIS A 132 -6.17 14.83 6.92
N ASN A 133 -5.28 15.34 6.07
CA ASN A 133 -4.32 16.36 6.50
C ASN A 133 -5.12 17.64 6.78
N ALA A 134 -5.36 17.95 8.06
CA ALA A 134 -5.84 19.25 8.51
C ALA A 134 -4.72 20.30 8.43
#